data_AF-A0A960DZ47-F1
#
_entry.id   AF-A0A960DZ47-F1
#
_cell.length_a   1.000
_cell.length_b   1.000
_cell.length_c   1.000
_cell.angle_alpha   90.00
_cell.angle_beta   90.00
_cell.angle_gamma   90.00
#
_symmetry.space_group_name_H-M   'P 1'
#
loop_
_entity.id
_entity.type
_entity.pdbx_description
1 polymer ?
#
loop_
_entity_poly.entity_id
_entity_poly.type
_entity_poly.pdbx_seq_one_letter_code
_entity_poly.pdbx_strand_id
1 'polypeptide(L)'
;MSGLVAMYLLACGAVGVGLTGSTRLPLRFEERLAVAPPLGVLVVALWCWVASLAIGFGRTSVGLAVVLATLTSLHGWTLLGPDLRTEAADALDRVRRPWRDPQSLRPLLLLLAVAWPLSTRIFALAWASDGAGGIDAGHLSTWSDGAAHLAYAGRFVSGGEVPIDSPLAAGEPARYHLLADAFGAQLSLLGTSLTSALAVASGFLALAFPAVAYLCGVRLLRSRGAALAGVVVFCAGGTLGFAPFLRDLGDHGLSVLWHLPRDYTRDPANLLWMDNPSLAYLHAQRNGLLGLPLGLVALTLVREGVDRRCPRALTAAGVLVGLVPIANGFAFVVPMA
;
A
#
# COMPACT_ATOMS: atom_id res chain seq x y z
N MET A 1 8.78 2.84 17.36
CA MET A 1 8.68 3.85 16.28
C MET A 1 9.06 5.20 16.86
N SER A 2 9.94 5.98 16.23
CA SER A 2 10.28 7.33 16.72
C SER A 2 9.12 8.30 16.47
N GLY A 3 8.99 9.35 17.28
CA GLY A 3 7.96 10.38 17.08
C GLY A 3 8.08 11.07 15.72
N LEU A 4 9.30 11.20 15.20
CA LEU A 4 9.57 11.84 13.91
C LEU A 4 9.06 11.00 12.73
N VAL A 5 9.21 9.67 12.80
CA VAL A 5 8.63 8.75 11.82
C VAL A 5 7.10 8.85 11.81
N ALA A 6 6.46 8.88 12.98
CA ALA A 6 5.01 9.03 13.07
C ALA A 6 4.53 10.34 12.43
N MET A 7 5.18 11.46 12.74
CA MET A 7 4.86 12.76 12.12
C MET A 7 5.03 12.74 10.61
N TYR A 8 6.09 12.11 10.10
CA TYR A 8 6.33 12.00 8.66
C TYR A 8 5.26 11.16 7.94
N LEU A 9 4.82 10.03 8.53
CA LEU A 9 3.72 9.23 7.98
C LEU A 9 2.38 9.99 8.01
N LEU A 10 2.12 10.73 9.09
CA LEU A 10 0.94 11.60 9.18
C LEU A 10 0.99 12.71 8.11
N ALA A 11 2.16 13.30 7.87
CA ALA A 11 2.34 14.28 6.80
C ALA A 11 2.08 13.67 5.42
N CYS A 12 2.56 12.44 5.15
CA CYS A 12 2.23 11.71 3.93
C CYS A 12 0.71 11.54 3.79
N GLY A 13 0.04 11.06 4.83
CA GLY A 13 -1.43 10.93 4.84
C GLY A 13 -2.14 12.26 4.58
N ALA A 14 -1.72 13.36 5.24
CA ALA A 14 -2.31 14.68 5.06
C ALA A 14 -2.12 15.23 3.64
N VAL A 15 -0.93 15.06 3.05
CA VAL A 15 -0.67 15.38 1.64
C VAL A 15 -1.63 14.60 0.74
N GLY A 16 -1.78 13.29 0.97
CA GLY A 16 -2.70 12.44 0.23
C GLY A 16 -4.15 12.91 0.29
N VAL A 17 -4.66 13.23 1.49
CA VAL A 17 -6.02 13.78 1.67
C VAL A 17 -6.19 15.06 0.87
N GLY A 18 -5.24 16.01 1.00
CA GLY A 18 -5.26 17.27 0.26
C GLY A 18 -5.33 17.03 -1.25
N LEU A 19 -4.49 16.15 -1.79
CA LEU A 19 -4.48 15.83 -3.22
C LEU A 19 -5.82 15.25 -3.72
N THR A 20 -6.55 14.50 -2.90
CA THR A 20 -7.90 14.04 -3.28
C THR A 20 -8.88 15.20 -3.53
N GLY A 21 -8.68 16.33 -2.85
CA GLY A 21 -9.47 17.55 -3.01
C GLY A 21 -9.30 18.23 -4.36
N SER A 22 -8.08 18.23 -4.88
CA SER A 22 -7.74 18.84 -6.17
C SER A 22 -8.47 18.19 -7.35
N THR A 23 -8.88 16.92 -7.22
CA THR A 23 -9.62 16.21 -8.26
C THR A 23 -11.07 16.69 -8.43
N ARG A 24 -11.65 17.31 -7.38
CA ARG A 24 -13.08 17.67 -7.27
C ARG A 24 -14.04 16.51 -7.58
N LEU A 25 -13.56 15.28 -7.44
CA LEU A 25 -14.40 14.11 -7.59
C LEU A 25 -15.29 13.98 -6.35
N PRO A 26 -16.52 13.47 -6.51
CA PRO A 26 -17.42 13.22 -5.39
C PRO A 26 -16.95 11.96 -4.65
N LEU A 27 -15.80 12.08 -3.98
CA LEU A 27 -15.25 11.07 -3.09
C LEU A 27 -15.86 11.27 -1.71
N ARG A 28 -16.25 10.17 -1.07
CA ARG A 28 -16.67 10.16 0.32
C ARG A 28 -15.48 10.23 1.26
N PHE A 29 -15.72 10.60 2.51
CA PHE A 29 -14.68 10.71 3.53
C PHE A 29 -13.79 9.47 3.64
N GLU A 30 -14.38 8.28 3.71
CA GLU A 30 -13.65 7.01 3.80
C GLU A 30 -12.83 6.68 2.54
N GLU A 31 -13.28 7.14 1.36
CA GLU A 31 -12.55 6.96 0.10
C GLU A 31 -11.30 7.84 0.09
N ARG A 32 -11.41 9.09 0.60
CA ARG A 32 -10.27 9.98 0.75
C ARG A 32 -9.24 9.40 1.72
N LEU A 33 -9.69 8.92 2.88
CA LEU A 33 -8.81 8.32 3.88
C LEU A 33 -8.14 7.04 3.39
N ALA A 34 -8.84 6.21 2.62
CA ALA A 34 -8.26 4.99 2.06
C ALA A 34 -7.17 5.29 1.02
N VAL A 35 -7.40 6.24 0.12
CA VAL A 35 -6.47 6.57 -0.98
C VAL A 35 -5.31 7.46 -0.51
N ALA A 36 -5.49 8.20 0.58
CA ALA A 36 -4.51 9.16 1.06
C ALA A 36 -3.11 8.57 1.35
N PRO A 37 -2.95 7.44 2.06
CA PRO A 37 -1.63 6.88 2.33
C PRO A 37 -0.80 6.58 1.07
N PRO A 38 -1.27 5.77 0.09
CA PRO A 38 -0.46 5.49 -1.11
C PRO A 38 -0.25 6.73 -1.98
N LEU A 39 -1.24 7.62 -2.10
CA LEU A 39 -1.09 8.84 -2.91
C LEU A 39 -0.10 9.83 -2.28
N GLY A 40 -0.17 9.98 -0.96
CA GLY A 40 0.75 10.82 -0.19
C GLY A 40 2.19 10.31 -0.25
N VAL A 41 2.38 9.00 -0.07
CA VAL A 41 3.69 8.35 -0.19
C VAL A 41 4.26 8.55 -1.60
N LEU A 42 3.46 8.34 -2.65
CA LEU A 42 3.89 8.59 -4.02
C LEU A 42 4.45 10.00 -4.18
N VAL A 43 3.70 11.03 -3.77
CA VAL A 43 4.09 12.43 -3.99
C VAL A 43 5.26 12.86 -3.10
N VAL A 44 5.26 12.48 -1.82
CA VAL A 44 6.38 12.81 -0.91
C VAL A 44 7.66 12.11 -1.36
N ALA A 45 7.58 10.83 -1.74
CA ALA A 45 8.76 10.09 -2.18
C ALA A 45 9.31 10.63 -3.51
N LEU A 46 8.43 11.03 -4.45
CA LEU A 46 8.86 11.68 -5.70
C LEU A 46 9.53 13.03 -5.45
N TRP A 47 8.99 13.86 -4.57
CA TRP A 47 9.64 15.13 -4.22
C TRP A 47 10.98 14.93 -3.53
N CYS A 48 11.10 13.90 -2.67
CA CYS A 48 12.38 13.55 -2.08
C CYS A 48 13.36 13.12 -3.14
N TRP A 49 12.94 12.26 -4.08
CA TRP A 49 13.77 11.83 -5.20
C TRP A 49 14.30 13.02 -5.99
N VAL A 50 13.42 13.94 -6.41
CA VAL A 50 13.80 15.15 -7.15
C VAL A 50 14.74 16.05 -6.35
N ALA A 51 14.44 16.28 -5.07
CA ALA A 51 15.32 17.06 -4.19
C ALA A 51 16.70 16.40 -4.06
N SER A 52 16.75 15.07 -3.93
CA SER A 52 17.99 14.33 -3.79
C SER A 52 18.89 14.38 -5.02
N LEU A 53 18.32 14.57 -6.22
CA LEU A 53 19.12 14.83 -7.43
C LEU A 53 19.90 16.15 -7.35
N ALA A 54 19.42 17.14 -6.60
CA ALA A 54 20.04 18.46 -6.50
C ALA A 54 20.97 18.60 -5.29
N ILE A 55 20.60 18.04 -4.14
CA ILE A 55 21.29 18.26 -2.86
C ILE A 55 21.73 16.98 -2.15
N GLY A 56 21.63 15.83 -2.81
CA GLY A 56 21.92 14.52 -2.23
C GLY A 56 20.76 13.94 -1.42
N PHE A 57 20.79 12.63 -1.22
CA PHE A 57 19.83 11.88 -0.42
C PHE A 57 20.20 11.96 1.06
N GLY A 58 19.41 12.72 1.82
CA GLY A 58 19.64 12.94 3.24
C GLY A 58 18.47 13.65 3.93
N ARG A 59 18.58 13.89 5.24
CA ARG A 59 17.50 14.50 6.05
C ARG A 59 17.00 15.83 5.49
N THR A 60 17.89 16.64 4.90
CA THR A 60 17.53 17.91 4.25
C THR A 60 16.60 17.69 3.05
N SER A 61 16.91 16.72 2.18
CA SER A 61 16.04 16.37 1.04
C SER A 61 14.69 15.81 1.51
N VAL A 62 14.65 15.03 2.60
CA VAL A 62 13.40 14.56 3.20
C VAL A 62 12.55 15.72 3.73
N GLY A 63 13.16 16.66 4.46
CA GLY A 63 12.47 17.84 4.97
C GLY A 63 11.91 18.71 3.83
N LEU A 64 12.72 18.95 2.80
CA LEU A 64 12.29 19.68 1.60
C LEU A 64 11.15 18.98 0.87
N ALA A 65 11.20 17.64 0.77
CA ALA A 65 10.15 16.85 0.15
C ALA A 65 8.80 17.04 0.83
N VAL A 66 8.78 17.02 2.17
CA VAL A 66 7.54 17.25 2.95
C VAL A 66 6.99 18.65 2.68
N VAL A 67 7.85 19.67 2.65
CA VAL A 67 7.43 21.06 2.34
C VAL A 67 6.83 21.14 0.94
N LEU A 68 7.54 20.66 -0.08
CA LEU A 68 7.08 20.70 -1.47
C LEU A 68 5.79 19.89 -1.66
N ALA A 69 5.71 18.69 -1.08
CA ALA A 69 4.51 17.88 -1.12
C ALA A 69 3.31 18.56 -0.45
N THR A 70 3.53 19.21 0.70
CA THR A 70 2.49 19.98 1.38
C THR A 70 1.98 21.12 0.50
N LEU A 71 2.89 21.89 -0.13
CA LEU A 71 2.53 22.94 -1.08
C LEU A 71 1.72 22.39 -2.27
N THR A 72 2.10 21.24 -2.83
CA THR A 72 1.32 20.61 -3.93
C THR A 72 -0.10 20.21 -3.50
N SER A 73 -0.30 19.84 -2.23
CA SER A 73 -1.60 19.44 -1.69
C SER A 73 -2.47 20.62 -1.22
N LEU A 74 -1.89 21.82 -1.06
CA LEU A 74 -2.55 22.96 -0.42
C LEU A 74 -3.81 23.41 -1.17
N HIS A 75 -3.78 23.42 -2.49
CA HIS A 75 -4.95 23.77 -3.31
C HIS A 75 -6.14 22.82 -3.05
N GLY A 76 -5.87 21.54 -2.83
CA GLY A 76 -6.95 20.59 -2.56
C GLY A 76 -7.49 20.71 -1.14
N TRP A 77 -6.63 21.06 -0.16
CA TRP A 77 -7.08 21.38 1.19
C TRP A 77 -8.01 22.60 1.25
N THR A 78 -7.73 23.65 0.48
CA THR A 78 -8.61 24.84 0.45
C THR A 78 -9.97 24.54 -0.17
N LEU A 79 -10.03 23.61 -1.12
CA LEU A 79 -11.30 23.15 -1.70
C LEU A 79 -12.08 22.20 -0.77
N LEU A 80 -11.40 21.37 0.01
CA LEU A 80 -12.02 20.41 0.92
C LEU A 80 -12.47 21.02 2.24
N GLY A 81 -11.75 22.02 2.74
CA GLY A 81 -11.93 22.59 4.08
C GLY A 81 -13.40 22.82 4.49
N PRO A 82 -14.24 23.45 3.64
CA PRO A 82 -15.65 23.72 3.98
C PRO A 82 -16.49 22.46 4.21
N ASP A 83 -16.21 21.36 3.50
CA ASP A 83 -17.08 20.19 3.44
C ASP A 83 -16.62 19.04 4.36
N LEU A 84 -15.34 19.01 4.76
CA LEU A 84 -14.76 17.89 5.51
C LEU A 84 -15.49 17.54 6.81
N ARG A 85 -15.95 18.55 7.54
CA ARG A 85 -16.70 18.31 8.80
C ARG A 85 -18.04 17.62 8.51
N THR A 86 -18.71 18.02 7.45
CA THR A 86 -19.98 17.45 7.01
C THR A 86 -19.77 16.03 6.46
N GLU A 87 -18.74 15.82 5.64
CA GLU A 87 -18.37 14.49 5.13
C GLU A 87 -18.01 13.53 6.29
N ALA A 88 -17.28 14.00 7.30
CA ALA A 88 -16.95 13.21 8.48
C ALA A 88 -18.18 12.86 9.32
N ALA A 89 -19.11 13.80 9.51
CA ALA A 89 -20.37 13.55 10.21
C ALA A 89 -21.23 12.52 9.47
N ASP A 90 -21.35 12.65 8.15
CA ASP A 90 -22.05 11.66 7.30
C ASP A 90 -21.42 10.27 7.41
N ALA A 91 -20.08 10.18 7.42
CA ALA A 91 -19.39 8.91 7.61
C ALA A 91 -19.74 8.28 8.97
N LEU A 92 -19.73 9.06 10.06
CA LEU A 92 -20.12 8.59 11.40
C LEU A 92 -21.57 8.10 11.44
N ASP A 93 -22.49 8.79 10.77
CA ASP A 93 -23.88 8.34 10.67
C ASP A 93 -23.98 7.02 9.89
N ARG A 94 -23.19 6.86 8.81
CA ARG A 94 -23.14 5.62 8.02
C ARG A 94 -22.50 4.44 8.75
N VAL A 95 -21.71 4.66 9.79
CA VAL A 95 -21.27 3.58 10.72
C VAL A 95 -22.46 3.03 11.52
N ARG A 96 -23.38 3.90 11.94
CA ARG A 96 -24.53 3.52 12.77
C ARG A 96 -25.61 2.77 11.99
N ARG A 97 -25.65 2.93 10.67
CA ARG A 97 -26.64 2.28 9.80
C ARG A 97 -26.56 0.74 9.82
N PRO A 98 -27.70 0.03 9.71
CA PRO A 98 -27.74 -1.43 9.67
C PRO A 98 -26.93 -2.01 8.50
N TRP A 99 -26.44 -3.25 8.64
CA TRP A 99 -25.66 -3.96 7.60
C TRP A 99 -26.33 -4.01 6.23
N ARG A 100 -27.66 -4.15 6.20
CA ARG A 100 -28.45 -4.23 4.97
C ARG A 100 -28.55 -2.88 4.24
N ASP A 101 -28.36 -1.75 4.93
CA ASP A 101 -28.39 -0.43 4.30
C ASP A 101 -27.23 -0.32 3.29
N PRO A 102 -27.49 -0.01 2.00
CA PRO A 102 -26.46 0.13 0.96
C PRO A 102 -25.34 1.11 1.29
N GLN A 103 -25.60 2.11 2.13
CA GLN A 103 -24.65 3.15 2.53
C GLN A 103 -23.89 2.80 3.82
N SER A 104 -24.23 1.70 4.50
CA SER A 104 -23.56 1.30 5.74
C SER A 104 -22.06 1.04 5.54
N LEU A 105 -21.26 1.57 6.48
CA LEU A 105 -19.80 1.36 6.53
C LEU A 105 -19.39 0.12 7.33
N ARG A 106 -20.33 -0.59 7.96
CA ARG A 106 -20.02 -1.78 8.77
C ARG A 106 -19.25 -2.89 8.03
N PRO A 107 -19.54 -3.20 6.75
CA PRO A 107 -18.74 -4.19 6.02
C PRO A 107 -17.28 -3.77 5.86
N LEU A 108 -17.02 -2.49 5.57
CA LEU A 108 -15.66 -1.96 5.51
C LEU A 108 -15.00 -2.06 6.88
N LEU A 109 -15.67 -1.61 7.95
CA LEU A 109 -15.09 -1.64 9.29
C LEU A 109 -14.76 -3.07 9.77
N LEU A 110 -15.63 -4.04 9.48
CA LEU A 110 -15.35 -5.45 9.79
C LEU A 110 -14.16 -5.97 9.00
N LEU A 111 -14.11 -5.67 7.70
CA LEU A 111 -12.97 -6.03 6.86
C LEU A 111 -11.66 -5.47 7.44
N LEU A 112 -11.64 -4.19 7.84
CA LEU A 112 -10.46 -3.55 8.43
C LEU A 112 -10.14 -4.10 9.83
N ALA A 113 -11.15 -4.41 10.64
CA ALA A 113 -10.97 -4.98 11.97
C ALA A 113 -10.29 -6.36 11.92
N VAL A 114 -10.46 -7.12 10.83
CA VAL A 114 -9.74 -8.38 10.59
C VAL A 114 -8.41 -8.15 9.90
N ALA A 115 -8.39 -7.35 8.82
CA ALA A 115 -7.21 -7.20 7.98
C ALA A 115 -6.07 -6.44 8.69
N TRP A 116 -6.37 -5.43 9.51
CA TRP A 116 -5.33 -4.63 10.16
C TRP A 116 -4.51 -5.42 11.20
N PRO A 117 -5.11 -6.13 12.17
CA PRO A 117 -4.33 -6.95 13.10
C PRO A 117 -3.47 -8.00 12.40
N LEU A 118 -3.99 -8.64 11.35
CA LEU A 118 -3.24 -9.62 10.56
C LEU A 118 -2.05 -8.98 9.85
N SER A 119 -2.26 -7.88 9.11
CA SER A 119 -1.18 -7.14 8.46
C SER A 119 -0.14 -6.67 9.46
N THR A 120 -0.55 -6.08 10.60
CA THR A 120 0.38 -5.66 11.65
C THR A 120 1.19 -6.82 12.19
N ARG A 121 0.57 -7.99 12.41
CA ARG A 121 1.28 -9.20 12.85
C ARG A 121 2.28 -9.68 11.81
N ILE A 122 1.92 -9.70 10.52
CA ILE A 122 2.82 -10.09 9.43
C ILE A 122 4.04 -9.17 9.40
N PHE A 123 3.87 -7.85 9.47
CA PHE A 123 5.01 -6.93 9.47
C PHE A 123 5.83 -6.94 10.76
N ALA A 124 5.22 -7.21 11.89
CA ALA A 124 5.95 -7.40 13.15
C ALA A 124 6.85 -8.65 13.10
N LEU A 125 6.51 -9.64 12.28
CA LEU A 125 7.30 -10.85 12.05
C LEU A 125 8.18 -10.76 10.80
N ALA A 126 8.08 -9.70 10.00
CA ALA A 126 8.77 -9.62 8.72
C ALA A 126 10.30 -9.73 8.87
N TRP A 127 10.85 -9.10 9.90
CA TRP A 127 12.27 -9.12 10.22
C TRP A 127 12.47 -9.29 11.72
N ALA A 128 13.34 -10.20 12.12
CA ALA A 128 13.84 -10.32 13.48
C ALA A 128 15.37 -10.29 13.47
N SER A 129 15.97 -9.79 14.54
CA SER A 129 17.42 -9.93 14.73
C SER A 129 17.68 -11.20 15.54
N ASP A 130 18.68 -11.97 15.14
CA ASP A 130 19.12 -13.16 15.86
C ASP A 130 20.00 -12.84 17.09
N GLY A 131 20.31 -11.55 17.32
CA GLY A 131 21.19 -11.09 18.40
C GLY A 131 22.70 -11.32 18.16
N ALA A 132 23.08 -12.07 17.12
CA ALA A 132 24.46 -12.33 16.71
C ALA A 132 24.90 -11.47 15.49
N GLY A 133 24.01 -10.60 15.01
CA GLY A 133 24.25 -9.71 13.87
C GLY A 133 23.60 -10.18 12.58
N GLY A 134 22.95 -11.35 12.59
CA GLY A 134 22.09 -11.81 11.52
C GLY A 134 20.68 -11.24 11.60
N ILE A 135 19.96 -11.43 10.49
CA ILE A 135 18.59 -10.99 10.30
C ILE A 135 17.78 -12.20 9.84
N ASP A 136 16.83 -12.61 10.68
CA ASP A 136 15.84 -13.61 10.36
C ASP A 136 14.65 -12.97 9.65
N ALA A 137 14.00 -13.72 8.76
CA ALA A 137 12.81 -13.30 8.05
C ALA A 137 11.63 -14.22 8.41
N GLY A 138 10.47 -13.65 8.74
CA GLY A 138 9.30 -14.43 9.16
C GLY A 138 8.56 -15.14 8.03
N HIS A 139 8.98 -14.97 6.77
CA HIS A 139 8.39 -15.65 5.61
C HIS A 139 9.42 -15.79 4.47
N LEU A 140 9.30 -16.85 3.68
CA LEU A 140 10.21 -17.14 2.56
C LEU A 140 10.28 -15.99 1.55
N SER A 141 9.14 -15.39 1.20
CA SER A 141 9.12 -14.25 0.27
C SER A 141 9.81 -13.01 0.85
N THR A 142 9.72 -12.78 2.17
CA THR A 142 10.46 -11.69 2.83
C THR A 142 11.95 -11.99 2.84
N TRP A 143 12.33 -13.25 3.03
CA TRP A 143 13.72 -13.67 2.94
C TRP A 143 14.29 -13.47 1.52
N SER A 144 13.56 -13.87 0.48
CA SER A 144 14.03 -13.76 -0.92
C SER A 144 14.05 -12.32 -1.42
N ASP A 145 12.89 -11.66 -1.46
CA ASP A 145 12.75 -10.34 -2.10
C ASP A 145 13.18 -9.24 -1.14
N GLY A 146 12.96 -9.45 0.16
CA GLY A 146 13.29 -8.46 1.18
C GLY A 146 14.78 -8.18 1.28
N ALA A 147 15.66 -9.15 0.98
CA ALA A 147 17.10 -8.94 0.92
C ALA A 147 17.50 -7.96 -0.20
N ALA A 148 16.91 -8.12 -1.40
CA ALA A 148 17.12 -7.21 -2.52
C ALA A 148 16.69 -5.78 -2.16
N HIS A 149 15.48 -5.65 -1.59
CA HIS A 149 14.97 -4.36 -1.16
C HIS A 149 15.77 -3.74 0.01
N LEU A 150 16.35 -4.55 0.90
CA LEU A 150 17.26 -4.08 1.93
C LEU A 150 18.54 -3.49 1.32
N ALA A 151 19.10 -4.15 0.30
CA ALA A 151 20.24 -3.63 -0.45
C ALA A 151 19.91 -2.33 -1.19
N TYR A 152 18.76 -2.26 -1.86
CA TYR A 152 18.29 -1.05 -2.55
C TYR A 152 18.11 0.13 -1.59
N ALA A 153 17.31 -0.03 -0.53
CA ALA A 153 17.11 1.03 0.45
C ALA A 153 18.41 1.39 1.19
N GLY A 154 19.25 0.39 1.46
CA GLY A 154 20.58 0.59 2.07
C GLY A 154 21.49 1.45 1.20
N ARG A 155 21.45 1.27 -0.13
CA ARG A 155 22.25 2.06 -1.09
C ARG A 155 21.91 3.55 -1.03
N PHE A 156 20.63 3.91 -0.86
CA PHE A 156 20.24 5.32 -0.63
C PHE A 156 20.84 5.88 0.66
N VAL A 157 20.73 5.12 1.76
CA VAL A 157 21.18 5.60 3.09
C VAL A 157 22.70 5.69 3.19
N SER A 158 23.43 4.70 2.65
CA SER A 158 24.89 4.66 2.71
C SER A 158 25.58 5.50 1.63
N GLY A 159 24.98 5.58 0.44
CA GLY A 159 25.52 6.37 -0.68
C GLY A 159 25.23 7.86 -0.56
N GLY A 160 24.11 8.24 0.07
CA GLY A 160 23.73 9.66 0.20
C GLY A 160 23.32 10.31 -1.12
N GLU A 161 22.96 9.52 -2.12
CA GLU A 161 22.54 9.96 -3.45
C GLU A 161 21.50 9.00 -4.04
N VAL A 162 20.84 9.42 -5.12
CA VAL A 162 19.92 8.55 -5.86
C VAL A 162 20.75 7.51 -6.62
N PRO A 163 20.57 6.19 -6.38
CA PRO A 163 21.38 5.16 -7.01
C PRO A 163 21.16 5.11 -8.52
N ILE A 164 22.27 5.17 -9.26
CA ILE A 164 22.30 4.89 -10.71
C ILE A 164 22.82 3.48 -11.00
N ASP A 165 23.48 2.86 -10.03
CA ASP A 165 24.09 1.54 -10.07
C ASP A 165 23.28 0.51 -9.27
N SER A 166 23.35 -0.75 -9.70
CA SER A 166 22.71 -1.86 -9.00
C SER A 166 23.55 -2.29 -7.79
N PRO A 167 23.01 -2.25 -6.56
CA PRO A 167 23.71 -2.81 -5.41
C PRO A 167 23.76 -4.35 -5.42
N LEU A 168 23.04 -5.01 -6.34
CA LEU A 168 23.00 -6.46 -6.46
C LEU A 168 23.92 -7.00 -7.57
N ALA A 169 24.33 -6.16 -8.51
CA ALA A 169 25.14 -6.57 -9.65
C ALA A 169 26.15 -5.46 -9.97
N ALA A 170 27.40 -5.66 -9.56
CA ALA A 170 28.46 -4.68 -9.76
C ALA A 170 28.68 -4.38 -11.25
N GLY A 171 28.78 -3.10 -11.60
CA GLY A 171 28.94 -2.65 -12.99
C GLY A 171 27.63 -2.53 -13.79
N GLU A 172 26.51 -3.00 -13.26
CA GLU A 172 25.20 -2.85 -13.91
C GLU A 172 24.44 -1.62 -13.39
N PRO A 173 23.66 -0.94 -14.25
CA PRO A 173 22.79 0.15 -13.81
C PRO A 173 21.61 -0.36 -12.98
N ALA A 174 21.07 0.51 -12.14
CA ALA A 174 19.82 0.27 -11.44
C ALA A 174 18.65 0.26 -12.45
N ARG A 175 18.07 -0.92 -12.70
CA ARG A 175 16.87 -1.10 -13.56
C ARG A 175 15.59 -1.37 -12.78
N TYR A 176 15.69 -1.42 -11.45
CA TYR A 176 14.57 -1.68 -10.58
C TYR A 176 13.78 -0.39 -10.32
N HIS A 177 12.51 -0.52 -9.99
CA HIS A 177 11.65 0.60 -9.62
C HIS A 177 11.81 0.86 -8.12
N LEU A 178 12.65 1.86 -7.80
CA LEU A 178 13.23 2.07 -6.47
C LEU A 178 12.41 3.01 -5.56
N LEU A 179 11.25 3.51 -5.99
CA LEU A 179 10.54 4.55 -5.24
C LEU A 179 10.07 4.07 -3.85
N ALA A 180 9.59 2.83 -3.74
CA ALA A 180 9.19 2.27 -2.44
C ALA A 180 10.41 2.05 -1.52
N ASP A 181 11.55 1.67 -2.09
CA ASP A 181 12.82 1.53 -1.36
C ASP A 181 13.35 2.89 -0.90
N ALA A 182 13.24 3.92 -1.75
CA ALA A 182 13.55 5.31 -1.40
C ALA A 182 12.66 5.80 -0.26
N PHE A 183 11.36 5.46 -0.24
CA PHE A 183 10.47 5.78 0.87
C PHE A 183 10.89 5.09 2.18
N GLY A 184 11.25 3.81 2.11
CA GLY A 184 11.83 3.09 3.26
C GLY A 184 13.14 3.70 3.76
N ALA A 185 14.02 4.12 2.84
CA ALA A 185 15.27 4.80 3.17
C ALA A 185 15.04 6.16 3.85
N GLN A 186 14.02 6.92 3.40
CA GLN A 186 13.62 8.18 4.06
C GLN A 186 13.26 7.91 5.52
N LEU A 187 12.41 6.92 5.81
CA LEU A 187 12.07 6.53 7.19
C LEU A 187 13.30 6.12 8.00
N SER A 188 14.29 5.47 7.38
CA SER A 188 15.52 5.11 8.09
C SER A 188 16.33 6.35 8.49
N LEU A 189 16.45 7.36 7.61
CA LEU A 189 17.11 8.63 7.92
C LEU A 189 16.45 9.37 9.10
N LEU A 190 15.16 9.13 9.34
CA LEU A 190 14.37 9.68 10.44
C LEU A 190 14.56 8.94 11.78
N GLY A 191 15.51 8.01 11.85
CA GLY A 191 15.99 7.40 13.09
C GLY A 191 15.45 6.00 13.38
N THR A 192 14.94 5.29 12.38
CA THR A 192 14.61 3.85 12.50
C THR A 192 15.64 2.98 11.80
N SER A 193 15.91 1.77 12.33
CA SER A 193 16.76 0.80 11.63
C SER A 193 16.20 0.51 10.24
N LEU A 194 17.05 0.16 9.28
CA LEU A 194 16.61 -0.04 7.90
C LEU A 194 15.55 -1.16 7.78
N THR A 195 15.73 -2.27 8.50
CA THR A 195 14.75 -3.36 8.57
C THR A 195 13.40 -2.90 9.12
N SER A 196 13.41 -2.12 10.22
CA SER A 196 12.19 -1.57 10.82
C SER A 196 11.55 -0.53 9.90
N ALA A 197 12.35 0.31 9.25
CA ALA A 197 11.87 1.35 8.34
C ALA A 197 11.13 0.74 7.14
N LEU A 198 11.67 -0.36 6.60
CA LEU A 198 11.04 -1.13 5.53
C LEU A 198 9.75 -1.83 5.98
N ALA A 199 9.73 -2.41 7.18
CA ALA A 199 8.52 -3.00 7.76
C ALA A 199 7.44 -1.95 8.02
N VAL A 200 7.81 -0.77 8.53
CA VAL A 200 6.90 0.35 8.78
C VAL A 200 6.37 0.96 7.48
N ALA A 201 7.23 1.17 6.47
CA ALA A 201 6.82 1.64 5.14
C ALA A 201 5.75 0.72 4.53
N SER A 202 6.04 -0.59 4.55
CA SER A 202 5.19 -1.61 3.98
C SER A 202 3.89 -1.74 4.78
N GLY A 203 3.97 -1.73 6.11
CA GLY A 203 2.81 -1.73 7.00
C GLY A 203 1.89 -0.55 6.75
N PHE A 204 2.43 0.67 6.63
CA PHE A 204 1.64 1.87 6.37
C PHE A 204 0.81 1.77 5.08
N LEU A 205 1.40 1.28 3.99
CA LEU A 205 0.71 1.09 2.72
C LEU A 205 -0.25 -0.11 2.74
N ALA A 206 0.15 -1.23 3.34
CA ALA A 206 -0.67 -2.43 3.43
C ALA A 206 -1.93 -2.24 4.27
N LEU A 207 -1.90 -1.38 5.29
CA LEU A 207 -3.09 -1.04 6.07
C LEU A 207 -4.12 -0.27 5.23
N ALA A 208 -3.68 0.47 4.20
CA ALA A 208 -4.58 1.18 3.29
C ALA A 208 -5.22 0.24 2.24
N PHE A 209 -4.50 -0.79 1.81
CA PHE A 209 -4.90 -1.64 0.67
C PHE A 209 -6.31 -2.26 0.81
N PRO A 210 -6.71 -2.92 1.92
CA PRO A 210 -8.06 -3.50 2.02
C PRO A 210 -9.17 -2.46 1.87
N ALA A 211 -8.96 -1.24 2.39
CA ALA A 211 -9.92 -0.16 2.25
C ALA A 211 -10.01 0.32 0.80
N VAL A 212 -8.86 0.55 0.14
CA VAL A 212 -8.82 0.95 -1.27
C VAL A 212 -9.47 -0.10 -2.16
N ALA A 213 -9.09 -1.37 -2.00
CA ALA A 213 -9.60 -2.47 -2.79
C ALA A 213 -11.12 -2.65 -2.62
N TYR A 214 -11.62 -2.59 -1.38
CA TYR A 214 -13.06 -2.67 -1.13
C TYR A 214 -13.81 -1.48 -1.75
N LEU A 215 -13.37 -0.24 -1.51
CA LEU A 215 -14.08 0.96 -1.96
C LEU A 215 -14.04 1.11 -3.49
N CYS A 216 -12.89 0.86 -4.12
CA CYS A 216 -12.78 0.78 -5.57
C CYS A 216 -13.65 -0.36 -6.13
N GLY A 217 -13.62 -1.53 -5.49
CA GLY A 217 -14.47 -2.66 -5.86
C GLY A 217 -15.96 -2.33 -5.81
N VAL A 218 -16.42 -1.59 -4.79
CA VAL A 218 -17.81 -1.12 -4.69
C VAL A 218 -18.19 -0.23 -5.87
N ARG A 219 -17.29 0.69 -6.28
CA ARG A 219 -17.53 1.56 -7.44
C ARG A 219 -17.52 0.80 -8.77
N LEU A 220 -16.54 -0.08 -8.96
CA LEU A 220 -16.33 -0.84 -10.19
C LEU A 220 -17.41 -1.90 -10.40
N LEU A 221 -17.75 -2.66 -9.35
CA LEU A 221 -18.68 -3.79 -9.43
C LEU A 221 -20.12 -3.39 -9.09
N ARG A 222 -20.33 -2.18 -8.55
CA ARG A 222 -21.63 -1.69 -8.05
C ARG A 222 -22.29 -2.65 -7.05
N SER A 223 -21.49 -3.45 -6.35
CA SER A 223 -21.94 -4.47 -5.41
C SER A 223 -20.95 -4.61 -4.25
N ARG A 224 -21.44 -4.37 -3.02
CA ARG A 224 -20.64 -4.51 -1.78
C ARG A 224 -20.27 -5.95 -1.49
N GLY A 225 -21.17 -6.89 -1.79
CA GLY A 225 -20.90 -8.32 -1.60
C GLY A 225 -19.79 -8.81 -2.52
N ALA A 226 -19.85 -8.43 -3.80
CA ALA A 226 -18.81 -8.78 -4.77
C ALA A 226 -17.46 -8.13 -4.43
N ALA A 227 -17.47 -6.85 -4.01
CA ALA A 227 -16.26 -6.17 -3.55
C ALA A 227 -15.65 -6.83 -2.32
N LEU A 228 -16.46 -7.13 -1.29
CA LEU A 228 -16.00 -7.81 -0.08
C LEU A 228 -15.45 -9.21 -0.40
N ALA A 229 -16.17 -10.00 -1.18
CA ALA A 229 -15.73 -11.32 -1.61
C ALA A 229 -14.41 -11.24 -2.40
N GLY A 230 -14.28 -10.26 -3.31
CA GLY A 230 -13.05 -10.04 -4.06
C GLY A 230 -11.84 -9.74 -3.17
N VAL A 231 -12.00 -8.86 -2.18
CA VAL A 231 -10.91 -8.57 -1.23
C VAL A 231 -10.58 -9.79 -0.37
N VAL A 232 -11.57 -10.50 0.14
CA VAL A 232 -11.36 -11.70 0.98
C VAL A 232 -10.65 -12.80 0.17
N VAL A 233 -11.11 -13.08 -1.05
CA VAL A 233 -10.50 -14.08 -1.92
C VAL A 233 -9.06 -13.69 -2.26
N PHE A 234 -8.81 -12.43 -2.63
CA PHE A 234 -7.45 -11.94 -2.90
C PHE A 234 -6.54 -12.10 -1.68
N CYS A 235 -6.98 -11.63 -0.51
CA CYS A 235 -6.15 -11.63 0.68
C CYS A 235 -5.94 -13.03 1.29
N ALA A 236 -6.95 -13.92 1.18
CA ALA A 236 -6.90 -15.27 1.73
C ALA A 236 -6.08 -16.26 0.87
N GLY A 237 -5.52 -15.82 -0.25
CA GLY A 237 -4.59 -16.63 -1.04
C GLY A 237 -4.94 -16.76 -2.51
N GLY A 238 -6.13 -16.34 -2.95
CA GLY A 238 -6.50 -16.33 -4.38
C GLY A 238 -6.51 -17.70 -5.07
N THR A 239 -6.25 -18.79 -4.35
CA THR A 239 -6.19 -20.17 -4.87
C THR A 239 -7.41 -20.99 -4.43
N LEU A 240 -7.52 -22.20 -4.98
CA LEU A 240 -8.47 -23.22 -4.52
C LEU A 240 -8.06 -23.87 -3.17
N GLY A 241 -7.06 -23.32 -2.48
CA GLY A 241 -6.58 -23.78 -1.16
C GLY A 241 -7.62 -23.79 -0.05
N PHE A 242 -8.70 -23.02 -0.20
CA PHE A 242 -9.83 -23.05 0.73
C PHE A 242 -10.51 -24.44 0.77
N ALA A 243 -10.46 -25.22 -0.33
CA ALA A 243 -11.08 -26.54 -0.37
C ALA A 243 -10.37 -27.55 0.56
N PRO A 244 -9.04 -27.78 0.48
CA PRO A 244 -8.33 -28.59 1.46
C PRO A 244 -8.39 -27.99 2.87
N PHE A 245 -8.37 -26.66 3.02
CA PHE A 245 -8.54 -26.03 4.33
C PHE A 245 -9.87 -26.37 5.00
N LEU A 246 -10.99 -26.32 4.27
CA LEU A 246 -12.31 -26.66 4.81
C LEU A 246 -12.43 -28.15 5.16
N ARG A 247 -11.72 -29.04 4.44
CA ARG A 247 -11.65 -30.47 4.79
C ARG A 247 -10.89 -30.65 6.10
N ASP A 248 -9.68 -30.09 6.20
CA ASP A 248 -8.86 -30.19 7.41
C ASP A 248 -9.57 -29.54 8.62
N LEU A 249 -10.35 -28.46 8.41
CA LEU A 249 -11.19 -27.85 9.43
C LEU A 249 -12.33 -28.78 9.90
N GLY A 250 -12.90 -29.58 8.99
CA GLY A 250 -13.88 -30.61 9.32
C GLY A 250 -13.27 -31.76 10.11
N ASP A 251 -12.06 -32.18 9.73
CA ASP A 251 -11.37 -33.33 10.33
C ASP A 251 -10.72 -33.00 11.69
N HIS A 252 -10.17 -31.80 11.84
CA HIS A 252 -9.38 -31.39 13.01
C HIS A 252 -10.01 -30.24 13.81
N GLY A 253 -11.16 -29.73 13.38
CA GLY A 253 -11.87 -28.63 14.03
C GLY A 253 -11.09 -27.31 14.00
N LEU A 254 -11.46 -26.37 14.87
CA LEU A 254 -10.86 -25.03 14.94
C LEU A 254 -9.35 -25.02 15.27
N SER A 255 -8.78 -26.14 15.71
CA SER A 255 -7.35 -26.26 16.02
C SER A 255 -6.45 -25.91 14.82
N VAL A 256 -6.93 -26.15 13.60
CA VAL A 256 -6.27 -25.83 12.33
C VAL A 256 -5.90 -24.35 12.20
N LEU A 257 -6.67 -23.45 12.83
CA LEU A 257 -6.41 -22.01 12.79
C LEU A 257 -5.16 -21.60 13.59
N TRP A 258 -4.73 -22.44 14.54
CA TRP A 258 -3.52 -22.22 15.34
C TRP A 258 -2.34 -23.08 14.89
N HIS A 259 -2.63 -24.29 14.40
CA HIS A 259 -1.63 -25.23 13.91
C HIS A 259 -2.03 -25.68 12.51
N LEU A 260 -1.57 -24.91 11.51
CA LEU A 260 -1.81 -25.21 10.11
C LEU A 260 -1.08 -26.52 9.76
N PRO A 261 -1.80 -27.57 9.31
CA PRO A 261 -1.19 -28.86 8.99
C PRO A 261 -0.34 -28.79 7.71
N ARG A 262 -0.62 -27.81 6.85
CA ARG A 262 0.03 -27.59 5.56
C ARG A 262 -0.08 -26.12 5.12
N ASP A 263 0.70 -25.74 4.11
CA ASP A 263 0.53 -24.46 3.41
C ASP A 263 -0.57 -24.61 2.35
N TYR A 264 -1.71 -23.93 2.56
CA TYR A 264 -2.86 -24.01 1.65
C TYR A 264 -2.71 -23.17 0.39
N THR A 265 -1.67 -22.36 0.27
CA THR A 265 -1.39 -21.59 -0.95
C THR A 265 -0.38 -22.29 -1.83
N ARG A 266 0.62 -22.94 -1.21
CA ARG A 266 1.65 -23.71 -1.90
C ARG A 266 1.66 -25.18 -1.44
N ASP A 267 0.74 -25.96 -2.00
CA ASP A 267 0.63 -27.41 -1.78
C ASP A 267 0.73 -28.18 -3.11
N PRO A 268 1.96 -28.62 -3.49
CA PRO A 268 2.17 -29.42 -4.69
C PRO A 268 1.31 -30.68 -4.78
N ALA A 269 0.94 -31.30 -3.64
CA ALA A 269 0.12 -32.50 -3.63
C ALA A 269 -1.32 -32.24 -4.08
N ASN A 270 -1.79 -30.99 -3.95
CA ASN A 270 -3.08 -30.53 -4.45
C ASN A 270 -2.97 -29.67 -5.71
N LEU A 271 -1.83 -29.72 -6.42
CA LEU A 271 -1.53 -28.91 -7.61
C LEU A 271 -1.59 -27.39 -7.36
N LEU A 272 -1.34 -26.97 -6.11
CA LEU A 272 -1.30 -25.56 -5.72
C LEU A 272 0.14 -25.07 -5.72
N TRP A 273 0.46 -24.17 -6.65
CA TRP A 273 1.82 -23.65 -6.87
C TRP A 273 1.92 -22.13 -6.70
N MET A 274 0.85 -21.49 -6.21
CA MET A 274 0.74 -20.04 -6.18
C MET A 274 0.85 -19.54 -4.75
N ASP A 275 1.86 -18.75 -4.47
CA ASP A 275 2.03 -18.17 -3.14
C ASP A 275 0.89 -17.20 -2.84
N ASN A 276 0.53 -17.09 -1.56
CA ASN A 276 -0.52 -16.18 -1.12
C ASN A 276 -0.22 -14.74 -1.63
N PRO A 277 -1.12 -14.09 -2.39
CA PRO A 277 -0.86 -12.75 -2.91
C PRO A 277 -0.61 -11.70 -1.84
N SER A 278 -1.19 -11.85 -0.65
CA SER A 278 -0.85 -11.00 0.49
C SER A 278 0.62 -11.20 0.87
N LEU A 279 1.07 -12.43 1.08
CA LEU A 279 2.45 -12.69 1.55
C LEU A 279 3.49 -12.36 0.47
N ALA A 280 3.24 -12.75 -0.78
CA ALA A 280 4.16 -12.56 -1.89
C ALA A 280 4.11 -11.15 -2.49
N TYR A 281 2.93 -10.67 -2.89
CA TYR A 281 2.79 -9.39 -3.62
C TYR A 281 2.60 -8.19 -2.70
N LEU A 282 1.87 -8.31 -1.59
CA LEU A 282 1.67 -7.20 -0.67
C LEU A 282 2.80 -7.10 0.36
N HIS A 283 3.24 -8.19 0.97
CA HIS A 283 4.14 -8.11 2.12
C HIS A 283 5.62 -8.21 1.75
N ALA A 284 5.98 -9.02 0.74
CA ALA A 284 7.35 -9.13 0.27
C ALA A 284 7.70 -8.14 -0.86
N GLN A 285 6.88 -8.07 -1.91
CA GLN A 285 7.09 -7.15 -3.04
C GLN A 285 6.55 -5.76 -2.73
N ARG A 286 7.39 -4.92 -2.11
CA ARG A 286 6.98 -3.61 -1.58
C ARG A 286 6.41 -2.67 -2.62
N ASN A 287 6.83 -2.83 -3.87
CA ASN A 287 6.32 -2.06 -4.98
C ASN A 287 4.86 -2.39 -5.28
N GLY A 288 4.41 -3.63 -5.03
CA GLY A 288 3.01 -4.06 -5.08
C GLY A 288 2.11 -3.20 -4.20
N LEU A 289 2.57 -2.83 -3.00
CA LEU A 289 1.81 -2.02 -2.04
C LEU A 289 1.54 -0.59 -2.49
N LEU A 290 2.38 -0.05 -3.37
CA LEU A 290 2.16 1.26 -3.94
C LEU A 290 1.39 1.13 -5.26
N GLY A 291 1.83 0.22 -6.14
CA GLY A 291 1.26 0.02 -7.47
C GLY A 291 -0.18 -0.49 -7.50
N LEU A 292 -0.50 -1.54 -6.75
CA LEU A 292 -1.83 -2.17 -6.78
C LEU A 292 -2.95 -1.21 -6.32
N PRO A 293 -2.87 -0.55 -5.14
CA PRO A 293 -3.93 0.37 -4.73
C PRO A 293 -4.03 1.57 -5.67
N LEU A 294 -2.92 2.14 -6.14
CA LEU A 294 -2.96 3.26 -7.08
C LEU A 294 -3.50 2.86 -8.46
N GLY A 295 -3.20 1.64 -8.93
CA GLY A 295 -3.78 1.08 -10.14
C GLY A 295 -5.29 0.88 -10.04
N LEU A 296 -5.79 0.38 -8.91
CA LEU A 296 -7.24 0.26 -8.64
C LEU A 296 -7.92 1.64 -8.59
N VAL A 297 -7.26 2.63 -7.98
CA VAL A 297 -7.74 4.01 -7.99
C VAL A 297 -7.79 4.54 -9.41
N ALA A 298 -6.71 4.41 -10.20
CA ALA A 298 -6.66 4.84 -11.59
C ALA A 298 -7.79 4.20 -12.43
N LEU A 299 -7.98 2.89 -12.32
CA LEU A 299 -9.05 2.18 -13.03
C LEU A 299 -10.44 2.70 -12.62
N THR A 300 -10.65 2.95 -11.33
CA THR A 300 -11.89 3.53 -10.80
C THR A 300 -12.12 4.94 -11.35
N LEU A 301 -11.07 5.76 -11.42
CA LEU A 301 -11.12 7.11 -11.99
C LEU A 301 -11.45 7.08 -13.48
N VAL A 302 -10.87 6.16 -14.25
CA VAL A 302 -11.22 5.96 -15.67
C VAL A 302 -12.69 5.60 -15.79
N ARG A 303 -13.16 4.61 -15.02
CA ARG A 303 -14.55 4.14 -15.08
C ARG A 303 -15.53 5.26 -14.75
N GLU A 304 -15.29 6.01 -13.68
CA GLU A 304 -16.13 7.13 -13.27
C GLU A 304 -16.07 8.30 -14.27
N GLY A 305 -14.89 8.54 -14.84
CA GLY A 305 -14.69 9.54 -15.89
C GLY A 305 -15.50 9.26 -17.15
N VAL A 306 -15.54 7.99 -17.58
CA VAL A 306 -16.35 7.53 -18.71
C VAL A 306 -17.84 7.58 -18.36
N ASP A 307 -18.25 6.95 -17.25
CA ASP A 307 -19.66 6.84 -16.86
C ASP A 307 -20.30 8.21 -16.60
N ARG A 308 -19.57 9.17 -16.00
CA ARG A 308 -20.08 10.51 -15.67
C ARG A 308 -19.66 11.59 -16.66
N ARG A 309 -18.94 11.24 -17.73
CA ARG A 309 -18.33 12.20 -18.68
C ARG A 309 -17.54 13.30 -17.96
N CYS A 310 -16.74 12.91 -16.97
CA CYS A 310 -15.97 13.83 -16.15
C CYS A 310 -14.51 13.88 -16.63
N PRO A 311 -14.10 14.88 -17.44
CA PRO A 311 -12.74 14.94 -17.98
C PRO A 311 -11.68 15.06 -16.87
N ARG A 312 -12.01 15.67 -15.73
CA ARG A 312 -11.11 15.76 -14.58
C ARG A 312 -10.75 14.39 -13.99
N ALA A 313 -11.71 13.46 -13.96
CA ALA A 313 -11.46 12.09 -13.52
C ALA A 313 -10.46 11.40 -14.46
N LEU A 314 -10.61 11.61 -15.78
CA LEU A 314 -9.72 11.07 -16.80
C LEU A 314 -8.33 11.71 -16.73
N THR A 315 -8.23 13.03 -16.51
CA THR A 315 -6.94 13.70 -16.31
C THR A 315 -6.24 13.17 -15.06
N ALA A 316 -6.95 13.06 -13.94
CA ALA A 316 -6.39 12.51 -12.70
C ALA A 316 -5.94 11.05 -12.90
N ALA A 317 -6.74 10.24 -13.60
CA ALA A 317 -6.35 8.87 -13.96
C ALA A 317 -5.09 8.87 -14.83
N GLY A 318 -5.01 9.71 -15.87
CA GLY A 318 -3.86 9.79 -16.76
C GLY A 318 -2.58 10.20 -16.04
N VAL A 319 -2.66 11.19 -15.15
CA VAL A 319 -1.54 11.58 -14.28
C VAL A 319 -1.11 10.40 -13.41
N LEU A 320 -2.07 9.72 -12.77
CA LEU A 320 -1.75 8.61 -11.87
C LEU A 320 -1.12 7.44 -12.64
N VAL A 321 -1.69 7.05 -13.78
CA VAL A 321 -1.16 6.00 -14.67
C VAL A 321 0.24 6.34 -15.17
N GLY A 322 0.51 7.61 -15.50
CA GLY A 322 1.85 8.06 -15.92
C GLY A 322 2.89 7.98 -14.80
N LEU A 323 2.48 8.11 -13.53
CA LEU A 323 3.38 8.05 -12.37
C LEU A 323 3.55 6.63 -11.81
N VAL A 324 2.57 5.74 -12.00
CA VAL A 324 2.61 4.35 -11.51
C VAL A 324 3.87 3.57 -11.91
N PRO A 325 4.43 3.66 -13.14
CA PRO A 325 5.66 2.95 -13.51
C PRO A 325 6.85 3.22 -12.57
N ILE A 326 6.93 4.42 -12.01
CA ILE A 326 7.99 4.82 -11.09
C ILE A 326 7.83 4.11 -9.73
N ALA A 327 6.59 3.86 -9.33
CA ALA A 327 6.22 3.15 -8.12
C ALA A 327 6.24 1.62 -8.29
N ASN A 328 5.78 1.12 -9.44
CA ASN A 328 5.62 -0.30 -9.73
C ASN A 328 5.51 -0.53 -11.25
N GLY A 329 6.49 -1.19 -11.83
CA GLY A 329 6.48 -1.53 -13.27
C GLY A 329 5.38 -2.53 -13.66
N PHE A 330 5.02 -3.46 -12.78
CA PHE A 330 3.99 -4.49 -13.05
C PHE A 330 2.59 -3.89 -13.18
N ALA A 331 2.27 -2.89 -12.35
CA ALA A 331 1.00 -2.19 -12.41
C ALA A 331 0.82 -1.34 -13.69
N PHE A 332 1.89 -1.09 -14.46
CA PHE A 332 1.84 -0.41 -15.76
C PHE A 332 1.73 -1.38 -16.94
N VAL A 333 2.32 -2.58 -16.84
CA VAL A 333 2.23 -3.59 -17.90
C VAL A 333 0.81 -4.16 -18.02
N VAL A 334 0.11 -4.36 -16.89
CA VAL A 334 -1.24 -4.93 -16.89
C VAL A 334 -2.30 -4.06 -17.59
N PRO A 335 -2.30 -2.71 -17.46
CA PRO A 335 -3.22 -1.84 -18.21
C PRO A 335 -2.90 -1.68 -19.71
N MET A 336 -1.67 -2.03 -20.13
CA MET A 336 -1.22 -1.89 -21.53
C MET A 336 -1.33 -3.20 -22.34
N ALA A 337 -1.64 -4.32 -21.66
CA ALA A 337 -1.86 -5.65 -22.23
C ALA A 337 -3.36 -5.95 -22.38
#